data_AF-A0A2G6D5M9-F1
#
_entry.id   AF-A0A2G6D5M9-F1
#
_cell.length_a   1.000
_cell.length_b   1.000
_cell.length_c   1.000
_cell.angle_alpha   90.00
_cell.angle_beta   90.00
_cell.angle_gamma   90.00
#
_symmetry.space_group_name_H-M   'P 1'
#
loop_
_entity.id
_entity.type
_entity.pdbx_description
1 polymer ?
#
loop_
_entity_poly.entity_id
_entity_poly.type
_entity_poly.pdbx_seq_one_letter_code
_entity_poly.pdbx_strand_id
1 'polypeptide(L)'
;MINKIMGQIPGGLGMGTVIICALIAAMAGVSGAATVSLGIIALPSMLKRGYEKKLVTGTIMAGGALGFLIPPSVLMILYAFLSKESVGKLFAAGLMPGLMLAGIYIVYIYIRCKLNPSLAPALPAEDQVDWKGKIVSLKALILPGILIGTVLTFIITGVTTPSEASAVGAAGSIICAAIYRTLSWQVLKDVLMDTTKLMGMLIWITLAAVFFSRVYMGLGADMVLEELIDDLDLSPYMVIAFMLLCYFVLGMFLDDFAIVFITVPLFVPIVEGLGFNTIWFAVLFIISMQSAYLTPPFGYNLFYMRSVAPPEVTIYDLYKAAIPFIILQVIGLALVVAFPQIALWLPEFIYGPL
;
A
#
# COMPACT_ATOMS: atom_id res chain seq x y z
N MET A 1 18.39 12.47 2.32
CA MET A 1 18.03 11.66 1.13
C MET A 1 17.18 12.47 0.15
N ILE A 2 16.13 13.14 0.66
CA ILE A 2 15.14 13.93 -0.08
C ILE A 2 15.72 15.19 -0.80
N ASN A 3 16.80 15.82 -0.30
CA ASN A 3 17.40 17.04 -0.91
C ASN A 3 17.88 16.90 -2.36
N LYS A 4 18.11 15.66 -2.83
CA LYS A 4 19.25 15.37 -3.73
C LYS A 4 18.90 15.21 -5.21
N ILE A 5 17.62 15.09 -5.58
CA ILE A 5 17.19 14.83 -6.97
C ILE A 5 16.25 15.92 -7.51
N MET A 6 15.33 16.45 -6.69
CA MET A 6 14.29 17.39 -7.15
C MET A 6 14.27 18.72 -6.39
N GLY A 7 15.24 18.98 -5.49
CA GLY A 7 15.27 20.15 -4.60
C GLY A 7 15.27 21.53 -5.27
N GLN A 8 15.55 21.58 -6.57
CA GLN A 8 15.57 22.79 -7.38
C GLN A 8 14.17 23.28 -7.78
N ILE A 9 13.15 22.43 -7.66
CA ILE A 9 11.77 22.72 -8.06
C ILE A 9 10.92 22.88 -6.79
N PRO A 10 10.02 23.88 -6.71
CA PRO A 10 9.00 23.96 -5.66
C PRO A 10 8.25 22.62 -5.53
N GLY A 11 8.17 22.06 -4.32
CA GLY A 11 7.57 20.73 -4.09
C GLY A 11 8.50 19.53 -4.36
N GLY A 12 9.75 19.78 -4.76
CA GLY A 12 10.75 18.76 -5.03
C GLY A 12 10.97 17.75 -3.91
N LEU A 13 10.96 18.22 -2.67
CA LEU A 13 11.09 17.33 -1.52
C LEU A 13 9.84 16.46 -1.36
N GLY A 14 8.64 16.99 -1.63
CA GLY A 14 7.39 16.22 -1.56
C GLY A 14 7.33 15.10 -2.60
N MET A 15 7.67 15.41 -3.85
CA MET A 15 7.73 14.41 -4.92
C MET A 15 8.79 13.33 -4.62
N GLY A 16 9.96 13.73 -4.15
CA GLY A 16 11.01 12.79 -3.71
C GLY A 16 10.57 11.92 -2.54
N THR A 17 9.77 12.47 -1.62
CA THR A 17 9.18 11.70 -0.52
C THR A 17 8.24 10.62 -1.04
N VAL A 18 7.37 10.88 -2.02
CA VAL A 18 6.50 9.84 -2.61
C VAL A 18 7.30 8.67 -3.16
N ILE A 19 8.39 8.94 -3.88
CA ILE A 19 9.26 7.89 -4.45
C ILE A 19 9.91 7.06 -3.32
N ILE A 20 10.42 7.73 -2.30
CA ILE A 20 11.01 7.04 -1.15
C ILE A 20 9.93 6.27 -0.37
N CYS A 21 8.71 6.81 -0.26
CA CYS A 21 7.58 6.09 0.29
C CYS A 21 7.31 4.82 -0.47
N ALA A 22 7.22 4.87 -1.81
CA ALA A 22 7.05 3.66 -2.62
C ALA A 22 8.14 2.61 -2.35
N LEU A 23 9.40 3.03 -2.22
CA LEU A 23 10.54 2.13 -1.98
C LEU A 23 10.54 1.55 -0.55
N ILE A 24 10.31 2.37 0.47
CA ILE A 24 10.22 1.92 1.87
C ILE A 24 8.98 1.07 2.08
N ALA A 25 7.88 1.40 1.41
CA ALA A 25 6.64 0.67 1.52
C ALA A 25 6.76 -0.71 0.87
N ALA A 26 7.49 -0.84 -0.24
CA ALA A 26 7.89 -2.14 -0.78
C ALA A 26 8.78 -2.93 0.21
N MET A 27 9.65 -2.28 0.98
CA MET A 27 10.45 -2.97 2.01
C MET A 27 9.61 -3.45 3.20
N ALA A 28 8.63 -2.65 3.61
CA ALA A 28 7.83 -2.91 4.80
C ALA A 28 6.63 -3.84 4.53
N GLY A 29 6.08 -3.79 3.31
CA GLY A 29 4.89 -4.55 2.88
C GLY A 29 3.60 -4.26 3.64
N VAL A 30 3.62 -3.25 4.52
CA VAL A 30 2.49 -2.81 5.37
C VAL A 30 2.52 -1.28 5.48
N SER A 31 1.35 -0.66 5.30
CA SER A 31 1.21 0.81 5.26
C SER A 31 1.66 1.52 6.54
N GLY A 32 1.39 0.93 7.72
CA GLY A 32 1.71 1.54 9.00
C GLY A 32 3.21 1.73 9.24
N ALA A 33 4.00 0.68 9.00
CA ALA A 33 5.45 0.73 9.17
C ALA A 33 6.10 1.75 8.23
N ALA A 34 5.62 1.85 6.99
CA ALA A 34 6.10 2.85 6.03
C ALA A 34 5.77 4.28 6.47
N THR A 35 4.52 4.52 6.90
CA THR A 35 4.05 5.83 7.36
C THR A 35 4.81 6.31 8.60
N VAL A 36 4.98 5.44 9.60
CA VAL A 36 5.71 5.74 10.85
C VAL A 36 7.18 6.04 10.55
N SER A 37 7.84 5.17 9.77
CA SER A 37 9.26 5.31 9.45
C SER A 37 9.56 6.62 8.71
N LEU A 38 8.72 6.96 7.73
CA LEU A 38 8.87 8.22 7.00
C LEU A 38 8.40 9.43 7.79
N GLY A 39 7.40 9.29 8.65
CA GLY A 39 7.02 10.35 9.57
C GLY A 39 8.17 10.73 10.52
N ILE A 40 8.92 9.76 11.04
CA ILE A 40 10.08 10.04 11.91
C ILE A 40 11.21 10.73 11.14
N ILE A 41 11.48 10.30 9.91
CA ILE A 41 12.66 10.74 9.15
C ILE A 41 12.38 12.01 8.32
N ALA A 42 11.27 12.03 7.59
CA ALA A 42 10.98 13.06 6.59
C ALA A 42 10.23 14.26 7.17
N LEU A 43 9.25 14.03 8.06
CA LEU A 43 8.40 15.12 8.56
C LEU A 43 9.20 16.24 9.25
N PRO A 44 10.09 15.98 10.23
CA PRO A 44 10.81 17.06 10.91
C PRO A 44 11.74 17.81 9.95
N SER A 45 12.32 17.11 8.98
CA SER A 45 13.21 17.72 7.98
C SER A 45 12.46 18.64 7.03
N MET A 46 11.23 18.27 6.62
CA MET A 46 10.40 19.08 5.73
C MET A 46 9.80 20.29 6.47
N LEU A 47 9.35 20.11 7.72
CA LEU A 47 8.82 21.20 8.54
C LEU A 47 9.88 22.27 8.85
N LYS A 48 11.12 21.86 9.19
CA LYS A 48 12.24 22.80 9.39
C LYS A 48 12.55 23.67 8.17
N ARG A 49 12.12 23.23 6.98
CA ARG A 49 12.33 23.94 5.71
C ARG A 49 11.12 24.75 5.27
N GLY A 50 10.15 24.95 6.16
CA GLY A 50 8.97 25.76 5.86
C GLY A 50 7.96 25.10 4.92
N TYR A 51 8.00 23.77 4.76
CA TYR A 51 6.92 23.08 4.05
C TYR A 51 5.63 23.16 4.86
N GLU A 52 4.52 23.35 4.16
CA GLU A 52 3.20 23.43 4.78
C GLU A 52 2.80 22.08 5.40
N LYS A 53 2.36 22.12 6.66
CA LYS A 53 2.09 20.92 7.46
C LYS A 53 1.18 19.94 6.75
N LYS A 54 0.09 20.41 6.13
CA LYS A 54 -0.92 19.55 5.51
C LYS A 54 -0.39 18.85 4.25
N LEU A 55 0.35 19.57 3.41
CA LEU A 55 0.97 18.96 2.24
C LEU A 55 1.94 17.84 2.64
N VAL A 56 2.80 18.08 3.63
CA VAL A 56 3.81 17.08 4.06
C VAL A 56 3.17 15.86 4.67
N THR A 57 2.27 16.04 5.63
CA THR A 57 1.64 14.92 6.33
C THR A 57 0.77 14.11 5.38
N GLY A 58 0.01 14.76 4.50
CA GLY A 58 -0.79 14.09 3.48
C GLY A 58 0.08 13.28 2.51
N THR A 59 1.22 13.83 2.07
CA THR A 59 2.16 13.13 1.18
C THR A 59 2.75 11.88 1.84
N ILE A 60 3.13 11.96 3.12
CA ILE A 60 3.70 10.82 3.85
C ILE A 60 2.63 9.74 4.06
N MET A 61 1.42 10.11 4.49
CA MET A 61 0.32 9.18 4.71
C MET A 61 -0.10 8.47 3.41
N ALA A 62 -0.27 9.22 2.32
CA ALA A 62 -0.65 8.67 1.03
C ALA A 62 0.47 7.82 0.40
N GLY A 63 1.72 8.28 0.52
CA GLY A 63 2.87 7.51 0.08
C GLY A 63 3.05 6.22 0.88
N GLY A 64 2.80 6.24 2.19
CA GLY A 64 2.83 5.04 3.04
C GLY A 64 1.77 4.01 2.64
N ALA A 65 0.57 4.47 2.27
CA ALA A 65 -0.51 3.61 1.78
C ALA A 65 -0.13 2.82 0.52
N LEU A 66 0.76 3.35 -0.34
CA LEU A 66 1.25 2.64 -1.53
C LEU A 66 1.89 1.27 -1.20
N GLY A 67 2.29 1.04 0.05
CA GLY A 67 2.82 -0.27 0.51
C GLY A 67 1.82 -1.42 0.45
N PHE A 68 0.52 -1.13 0.37
CA PHE A 68 -0.46 -2.18 0.14
C PHE A 68 -0.42 -2.68 -1.31
N LEU A 69 0.00 -1.84 -2.26
CA LEU A 69 -0.13 -2.09 -3.69
C LEU A 69 1.21 -2.35 -4.38
N ILE A 70 2.30 -1.72 -3.94
CA ILE A 70 3.64 -1.92 -4.48
C ILE A 70 4.27 -3.14 -3.79
N PRO A 71 4.54 -4.25 -4.52
CA PRO A 71 5.05 -5.47 -3.91
C PRO A 71 6.46 -5.35 -3.31
N PRO A 72 6.81 -6.23 -2.34
CA PRO A 72 5.97 -7.25 -1.70
C PRO A 72 4.92 -6.65 -0.75
N SER A 73 3.70 -7.19 -0.74
CA SER A 73 2.57 -6.72 0.08
C SER A 73 1.95 -7.87 0.87
N VAL A 74 1.86 -7.72 2.19
CA VAL A 74 1.28 -8.73 3.08
C VAL A 74 -0.22 -8.90 2.80
N LEU A 75 -0.93 -7.79 2.58
CA LEU A 75 -2.35 -7.79 2.28
C LEU A 75 -2.66 -8.55 0.97
N MET A 76 -1.83 -8.39 -0.06
CA MET A 76 -1.96 -9.16 -1.30
C MET A 76 -1.69 -10.65 -1.10
N ILE A 77 -0.72 -11.03 -0.28
CA ILE A 77 -0.45 -12.45 0.04
C ILE A 77 -1.67 -13.08 0.72
N LEU A 78 -2.26 -12.39 1.69
CA LEU A 78 -3.45 -12.87 2.40
C LEU A 78 -4.66 -12.97 1.48
N TYR A 79 -4.88 -11.96 0.63
CA TYR A 79 -5.91 -12.02 -0.40
C TYR A 79 -5.71 -13.26 -1.29
N ALA A 80 -4.52 -13.44 -1.85
CA ALA A 80 -4.17 -14.58 -2.72
C ALA A 80 -4.46 -15.93 -2.04
N PHE A 81 -4.09 -16.05 -0.77
CA PHE A 81 -4.33 -17.26 0.01
C PHE A 81 -5.83 -17.57 0.17
N LEU A 82 -6.64 -16.54 0.45
CA LEU A 82 -8.08 -16.69 0.67
C LEU A 82 -8.86 -16.90 -0.63
N SER A 83 -8.49 -16.18 -1.69
CA SER A 83 -9.09 -16.30 -3.02
C SER A 83 -8.54 -17.48 -3.81
N LYS A 84 -7.52 -18.17 -3.29
CA LYS A 84 -6.77 -19.25 -3.97
C LYS A 84 -6.12 -18.81 -5.29
N GLU A 85 -5.80 -17.52 -5.40
CA GLU A 85 -5.11 -16.93 -6.55
C GLU A 85 -3.58 -17.03 -6.43
N SER A 86 -2.89 -16.82 -7.54
CA SER A 86 -1.42 -16.75 -7.54
C SER A 86 -0.92 -15.43 -6.94
N VAL A 87 -0.08 -15.54 -5.90
CA VAL A 87 0.64 -14.40 -5.31
C VAL A 87 1.47 -13.66 -6.36
N GLY A 88 2.14 -14.39 -7.26
CA GLY A 88 2.97 -13.79 -8.31
C GLY A 88 2.15 -12.96 -9.30
N LYS A 89 0.97 -13.46 -9.70
CA LYS A 89 0.03 -12.72 -10.55
C LYS A 89 -0.47 -11.46 -9.86
N LEU A 90 -0.84 -11.53 -8.58
CA LEU A 90 -1.30 -10.37 -7.81
C LEU A 90 -0.19 -9.32 -7.61
N PHE A 91 1.04 -9.76 -7.36
CA PHE A 91 2.18 -8.85 -7.27
C PHE A 91 2.43 -8.13 -8.61
N ALA A 92 2.43 -8.86 -9.72
CA ALA A 92 2.51 -8.26 -11.05
C ALA A 92 1.34 -7.29 -11.30
N ALA A 93 0.11 -7.67 -10.92
CA ALA A 93 -1.08 -6.85 -11.11
C ALA A 93 -1.06 -5.55 -10.29
N GLY A 94 -0.45 -5.58 -9.10
CA GLY A 94 -0.35 -4.43 -8.22
C GLY A 94 0.67 -3.38 -8.65
N LEU A 95 1.74 -3.79 -9.34
CA LEU A 95 2.87 -2.91 -9.65
C LEU A 95 2.46 -1.71 -10.51
N MET A 96 1.74 -1.95 -11.61
CA MET A 96 1.35 -0.89 -12.56
C MET A 96 0.36 0.12 -11.94
N PRO A 97 -0.74 -0.30 -11.28
CA PRO A 97 -1.60 0.60 -10.51
C PRO A 97 -0.86 1.35 -9.39
N GLY A 98 0.11 0.72 -8.73
CA GLY A 98 0.93 1.35 -7.69
C GLY A 98 1.80 2.48 -8.24
N LEU A 99 2.47 2.25 -9.37
CA LEU A 99 3.25 3.26 -10.07
C LEU A 99 2.36 4.37 -10.63
N MET A 100 1.16 4.02 -11.13
CA MET A 100 0.17 5.00 -11.57
C MET A 100 -0.24 5.94 -10.43
N LEU A 101 -0.63 5.41 -9.27
CA LEU A 101 -1.00 6.22 -8.10
C LEU A 101 0.16 7.09 -7.60
N ALA A 102 1.38 6.52 -7.53
CA ALA A 102 2.57 7.29 -7.21
C ALA A 102 2.78 8.47 -8.20
N GLY A 103 2.59 8.22 -9.49
CA GLY A 103 2.62 9.24 -10.54
C GLY A 103 1.56 10.32 -10.35
N ILE A 104 0.31 9.93 -10.07
CA ILE A 104 -0.80 10.85 -9.78
C ILE A 104 -0.45 11.75 -8.58
N TYR A 105 0.14 11.20 -7.52
CA TYR A 105 0.56 11.99 -6.35
C TYR A 105 1.68 12.96 -6.68
N ILE A 106 2.69 12.52 -7.43
CA ILE A 106 3.80 13.38 -7.87
C ILE A 106 3.27 14.54 -8.72
N VAL A 107 2.39 14.27 -9.68
CA VAL A 107 1.76 15.29 -10.53
C VAL A 107 0.93 16.26 -9.70
N TYR A 108 0.11 15.76 -8.76
CA TYR A 108 -0.66 16.61 -7.86
C TYR A 108 0.24 17.53 -7.02
N ILE A 109 1.30 16.99 -6.40
CA ILE A 109 2.24 17.77 -5.59
C ILE A 109 2.91 18.83 -6.46
N TYR A 110 3.36 18.47 -7.67
CA TYR A 110 3.96 19.41 -8.63
C TYR A 110 3.01 20.56 -8.96
N ILE A 111 1.76 20.26 -9.36
CA ILE A 111 0.76 21.27 -9.73
C ILE A 111 0.47 22.18 -8.53
N ARG A 112 0.25 21.62 -7.34
CA ARG A 112 -0.05 22.40 -6.13
C ARG A 112 1.09 23.30 -5.70
N CYS A 113 2.33 22.83 -5.79
CA CYS A 113 3.50 23.63 -5.43
C CYS A 113 3.84 24.67 -6.50
N LYS A 114 3.50 24.44 -7.77
CA LYS A 114 3.63 25.44 -8.84
C LYS A 114 2.61 26.56 -8.69
N LEU A 115 1.36 26.23 -8.35
CA LEU A 115 0.28 27.21 -8.14
C LEU A 115 0.48 28.02 -6.85
N ASN A 116 1.03 27.40 -5.81
CA ASN A 116 1.38 28.09 -4.59
C ASN A 116 2.77 27.68 -4.07
N PRO A 117 3.83 28.37 -4.54
CA PRO A 117 5.21 28.08 -4.16
C PRO A 117 5.50 28.24 -2.66
N SER A 118 4.66 28.97 -1.91
CA SER A 118 4.84 29.13 -0.46
C SER A 118 4.50 27.85 0.32
N LEU A 119 3.81 26.88 -0.30
CA LEU A 119 3.48 25.59 0.34
C LEU A 119 4.70 24.67 0.46
N ALA A 120 5.69 24.83 -0.41
CA ALA A 120 6.86 23.98 -0.51
C ALA A 120 8.02 24.77 -1.13
N PRO A 121 8.64 25.69 -0.36
CA PRO A 121 9.72 26.53 -0.87
C PRO A 121 10.88 25.68 -1.40
N ALA A 122 11.49 26.15 -2.49
CA ALA A 122 12.66 25.50 -3.09
C ALA A 122 13.87 25.59 -2.15
N LEU A 123 14.81 24.65 -2.27
CA LEU A 123 16.02 24.65 -1.44
C LEU A 123 16.92 25.86 -1.78
N PRO A 124 17.43 26.61 -0.78
CA PRO A 124 18.50 27.57 -0.97
C PRO A 124 19.73 26.90 -1.61
N ALA A 125 20.48 27.64 -2.42
CA ALA A 125 21.63 27.13 -3.17
C ALA A 125 22.74 26.52 -2.28
N GLU A 126 22.82 26.96 -1.01
CA GLU A 126 23.84 26.58 -0.03
C GLU A 126 23.61 25.20 0.62
N ASP A 127 22.37 24.68 0.61
CA ASP A 127 22.01 23.34 1.11
C ASP A 127 22.01 22.27 -0.01
N GLN A 128 22.47 22.64 -1.20
CA GLN A 128 22.59 21.76 -2.36
C GLN A 128 23.81 20.85 -2.19
N VAL A 129 23.57 19.53 -2.17
CA VAL A 129 24.64 18.53 -2.02
C VAL A 129 25.20 18.16 -3.40
N ASP A 130 26.53 18.14 -3.50
CA ASP A 130 27.30 17.75 -4.68
C ASP A 130 26.93 16.36 -5.24
N TRP A 131 27.18 16.13 -6.54
CA TRP A 131 26.90 14.89 -7.27
C TRP A 131 27.49 13.64 -6.59
N LYS A 132 28.64 13.77 -5.91
CA LYS A 132 29.25 12.68 -5.12
C LYS A 132 28.38 12.27 -3.93
N GLY A 133 27.69 13.22 -3.28
CA GLY A 133 26.74 12.95 -2.20
C GLY A 133 25.42 12.32 -2.68
N LYS A 134 25.09 12.42 -3.98
CA LYS A 134 23.94 11.72 -4.61
C LYS A 134 24.19 10.22 -4.64
N ILE A 135 25.37 9.80 -5.11
CA ILE A 135 25.76 8.39 -5.24
C ILE A 135 25.85 7.71 -3.87
N VAL A 136 26.38 8.39 -2.85
CA VAL A 136 26.52 7.83 -1.49
C VAL A 136 25.18 7.51 -0.82
N SER A 137 24.12 8.29 -1.07
CA SER A 137 22.79 7.98 -0.52
C SER A 137 22.06 6.88 -1.27
N LEU A 138 22.27 6.76 -2.59
CA LEU A 138 21.76 5.62 -3.37
C LEU A 138 22.39 4.30 -2.91
N LYS A 139 23.67 4.31 -2.52
CA LYS A 139 24.36 3.11 -2.00
C LYS A 139 23.67 2.47 -0.79
N ALA A 140 23.00 3.25 0.05
CA ALA A 140 22.27 2.72 1.21
C ALA A 140 21.00 1.93 0.81
N LEU A 141 20.45 2.18 -0.38
CA LEU A 141 19.26 1.48 -0.88
C LEU A 141 19.61 0.28 -1.77
N ILE A 142 20.86 0.17 -2.23
CA ILE A 142 21.29 -0.94 -3.09
C ILE A 142 21.06 -2.28 -2.40
N LEU A 143 21.44 -2.42 -1.14
CA LEU A 143 21.38 -3.72 -0.46
C LEU A 143 19.92 -4.17 -0.19
N PRO A 144 19.03 -3.34 0.38
CA PRO A 144 17.60 -3.70 0.46
C PRO A 144 16.92 -3.85 -0.89
N GLY A 145 17.30 -3.03 -1.88
CA GLY A 145 16.77 -3.12 -3.25
C GLY A 145 17.13 -4.44 -3.93
N ILE A 146 18.37 -4.93 -3.76
CA ILE A 146 18.79 -6.26 -4.23
C ILE A 146 17.97 -7.35 -3.55
N LEU A 147 17.74 -7.24 -2.23
CA LEU A 147 16.95 -8.22 -1.49
C LEU A 147 15.51 -8.29 -2.01
N ILE A 148 14.84 -7.14 -2.12
CA ILE A 148 13.47 -7.05 -2.67
C ILE A 148 13.44 -7.58 -4.10
N GLY A 149 14.36 -7.13 -4.95
CA GLY A 149 14.45 -7.58 -6.34
C GLY A 149 14.63 -9.10 -6.45
N THR A 150 15.43 -9.69 -5.57
CA THR A 150 15.63 -11.15 -5.52
C THR A 150 14.35 -11.87 -5.13
N VAL A 151 13.69 -11.45 -4.04
CA VAL A 151 12.44 -12.06 -3.55
C VAL A 151 11.33 -11.92 -4.59
N LEU A 152 11.15 -10.73 -5.17
CA LEU A 152 10.16 -10.50 -6.22
C LEU A 152 10.46 -11.32 -7.47
N THR A 153 11.72 -11.42 -7.87
CA THR A 153 12.11 -12.26 -9.02
C THR A 153 11.72 -13.71 -8.76
N PHE A 154 12.04 -14.27 -7.59
CA PHE A 154 11.71 -15.66 -7.28
C PHE A 154 10.20 -15.94 -7.25
N ILE A 155 9.40 -15.03 -6.68
CA ILE A 155 7.95 -15.15 -6.64
C ILE A 155 7.34 -15.00 -8.03
N ILE A 156 7.76 -13.99 -8.79
CA ILE A 156 7.18 -13.70 -10.12
C ILE A 156 7.58 -14.79 -11.13
N THR A 157 8.82 -15.24 -11.12
CA THR A 157 9.28 -16.32 -12.03
C THR A 157 8.80 -17.71 -11.63
N GLY A 158 8.17 -17.86 -10.46
CA GLY A 158 7.67 -19.13 -9.96
C GLY A 158 8.77 -20.12 -9.55
N VAL A 159 10.02 -19.66 -9.41
CA VAL A 159 11.17 -20.50 -8.99
C VAL A 159 10.98 -21.03 -7.57
N THR A 160 10.38 -20.23 -6.69
CA THR A 160 10.10 -20.62 -5.31
C THR A 160 8.67 -20.26 -4.92
N THR A 161 8.10 -21.00 -3.98
CA THR A 161 6.83 -20.64 -3.35
C THR A 161 6.96 -19.35 -2.53
N PRO A 162 5.85 -18.62 -2.24
CA PRO A 162 5.88 -17.43 -1.39
C PRO A 162 6.48 -17.70 0.00
N SER A 163 6.28 -18.90 0.55
CA SER A 163 6.85 -19.31 1.84
C SER A 163 8.37 -19.45 1.78
N GLU A 164 8.90 -20.06 0.72
CA GLU A 164 10.34 -20.19 0.48
C GLU A 164 10.98 -18.82 0.19
N ALA A 165 10.33 -17.99 -0.61
CA ALA A 165 10.76 -16.61 -0.88
C ALA A 165 10.79 -15.77 0.41
N SER A 166 9.84 -15.99 1.32
CA SER A 166 9.82 -15.34 2.64
C SER A 166 11.00 -15.79 3.52
N ALA A 167 11.41 -17.05 3.46
CA ALA A 167 12.60 -17.54 4.17
C ALA A 167 13.90 -16.91 3.63
N VAL A 168 14.02 -16.77 2.30
CA VAL A 168 15.12 -16.05 1.64
C VAL A 168 15.11 -14.57 2.05
N GLY A 169 13.94 -13.93 2.07
CA GLY A 169 13.76 -12.56 2.54
C GLY A 169 14.21 -12.36 3.99
N ALA A 170 13.80 -13.25 4.90
CA ALA A 170 14.18 -13.22 6.30
C ALA A 170 15.69 -13.42 6.50
N ALA A 171 16.27 -14.46 5.89
CA ALA A 171 17.71 -14.69 5.94
C ALA A 171 18.51 -13.51 5.36
N GLY A 172 18.07 -12.99 4.21
CA GLY A 172 18.67 -11.82 3.58
C GLY A 172 18.59 -10.56 4.44
N SER A 173 17.47 -10.34 5.14
CA SER A 173 17.31 -9.20 6.06
C SER A 173 18.27 -9.27 7.26
N ILE A 174 18.52 -10.47 7.81
CA ILE A 174 19.52 -10.69 8.86
C ILE A 174 20.93 -10.38 8.35
N ILE A 175 21.26 -10.83 7.14
CA ILE A 175 22.55 -10.51 6.49
C ILE A 175 22.69 -9.01 6.29
N CYS A 176 21.63 -8.32 5.84
CA CYS A 176 21.63 -6.87 5.69
C CYS A 176 21.90 -6.17 7.04
N ALA A 177 21.19 -6.57 8.10
CA ALA A 177 21.37 -6.02 9.44
C ALA A 177 22.79 -6.27 10.00
N ALA A 178 23.38 -7.43 9.70
CA ALA A 178 24.75 -7.75 10.08
C ALA A 178 25.77 -6.86 9.33
N ILE A 179 25.60 -6.68 8.01
CA ILE A 179 26.45 -5.80 7.18
C ILE A 179 26.38 -4.35 7.67
N TYR A 180 25.19 -3.86 8.00
CA TYR A 180 25.00 -2.52 8.55
C TYR A 180 25.40 -2.39 10.04
N ARG A 181 25.83 -3.48 10.68
CA ARG A 181 26.21 -3.55 12.10
C ARG A 181 25.09 -3.07 13.05
N THR A 182 23.84 -3.27 12.65
CA THR A 182 22.66 -2.96 13.46
C THR A 182 22.06 -4.20 14.11
N LEU A 183 22.54 -5.40 13.76
CA LEU A 183 22.06 -6.66 14.33
C LEU A 183 22.48 -6.77 15.80
N SER A 184 21.48 -6.86 16.68
CA SER A 184 21.66 -7.15 18.10
C SER A 184 20.65 -8.20 18.56
N TRP A 185 20.95 -8.87 19.68
CA TRP A 185 20.02 -9.84 20.27
C TRP A 185 18.68 -9.21 20.64
N GLN A 186 18.70 -7.94 21.07
CA GLN A 186 17.50 -7.19 21.39
C GLN A 186 16.64 -6.97 20.14
N VAL A 187 17.24 -6.49 19.04
CA VAL A 187 16.53 -6.29 17.77
C VAL A 187 15.94 -7.61 17.25
N LEU A 188 16.68 -8.72 17.34
CA LEU A 188 16.18 -10.02 16.92
C LEU A 188 14.97 -10.47 17.75
N LYS A 189 15.04 -10.32 19.08
CA LYS A 189 13.95 -10.65 20.00
C LYS A 189 12.71 -9.80 19.73
N ASP A 190 12.88 -8.51 19.49
CA ASP A 190 11.79 -7.58 19.22
C ASP A 190 11.08 -7.94 17.91
N VAL A 191 11.84 -8.15 16.83
CA VAL A 191 11.29 -8.54 15.52
C VAL A 191 10.56 -9.89 15.59
N LEU A 192 11.12 -10.89 16.29
CA LEU A 192 10.47 -12.20 16.46
C LEU A 192 9.16 -12.09 17.26
N MET A 193 9.16 -11.29 18.33
CA MET A 193 7.97 -11.08 19.16
C MET A 193 6.87 -10.34 18.40
N ASP A 194 7.22 -9.30 17.65
CA ASP A 194 6.26 -8.54 16.84
C ASP A 194 5.69 -9.41 15.71
N THR A 195 6.55 -10.18 15.03
CA THR A 195 6.10 -11.16 14.03
C THR A 195 5.15 -12.19 14.63
N THR A 196 5.45 -12.71 15.83
CA THR A 196 4.61 -13.69 16.52
C THR A 196 3.24 -13.11 16.89
N LYS A 197 3.19 -11.87 17.38
CA LYS A 197 1.93 -11.19 17.71
C LYS A 197 1.07 -10.98 16.47
N LEU A 198 1.67 -10.51 15.37
CA LEU A 198 1.00 -10.34 14.08
C LEU A 198 0.44 -11.68 13.58
N MET A 199 1.24 -12.73 13.57
CA MET A 199 0.79 -14.07 13.16
C MET A 199 -0.31 -14.61 14.08
N GLY A 200 -0.22 -14.40 15.39
CA GLY A 200 -1.24 -14.80 16.35
C GLY A 200 -2.59 -14.15 16.06
N MET A 201 -2.59 -12.83 15.81
CA MET A 201 -3.78 -12.10 15.39
C MET A 201 -4.37 -12.67 14.08
N LEU A 202 -3.51 -12.89 13.07
CA LEU A 202 -3.92 -13.43 11.78
C LEU A 202 -4.54 -14.84 11.91
N ILE A 203 -3.95 -15.74 12.69
CA ILE A 203 -4.46 -17.11 12.89
C ILE A 203 -5.85 -17.09 13.52
N TRP A 204 -6.07 -16.27 14.56
CA TRP A 204 -7.39 -16.16 15.20
C TRP A 204 -8.48 -15.65 14.25
N ILE A 205 -8.15 -14.62 13.46
CA ILE A 205 -9.09 -14.07 12.46
C ILE A 205 -9.34 -15.11 11.35
N THR A 206 -8.29 -15.80 10.87
CA THR A 206 -8.40 -16.86 9.87
C THR A 206 -9.34 -17.97 10.33
N LEU A 207 -9.18 -18.42 11.58
CA LEU A 207 -10.02 -19.48 12.15
C LEU A 207 -11.50 -19.07 12.12
N ALA A 208 -11.83 -17.89 12.65
CA ALA A 208 -13.20 -17.39 12.65
C ALA A 208 -13.76 -17.21 11.23
N ALA A 209 -12.96 -16.69 10.30
CA ALA A 209 -13.35 -16.47 8.92
C ALA A 209 -13.61 -17.75 8.13
N VAL A 210 -12.78 -18.78 8.33
CA VAL A 210 -12.99 -20.08 7.68
C VAL A 210 -14.27 -20.74 8.21
N PHE A 211 -14.53 -20.69 9.53
CA PHE A 211 -15.80 -21.17 10.08
C PHE A 211 -17.01 -20.41 9.50
N PHE A 212 -16.93 -19.07 9.46
CA PHE A 212 -17.98 -18.23 8.88
C PHE A 212 -18.24 -18.57 7.42
N SER A 213 -17.19 -18.63 6.58
CA SER A 213 -17.31 -18.93 5.15
C SER A 213 -17.94 -20.31 4.89
N ARG A 214 -17.58 -21.32 5.69
CA ARG A 214 -18.15 -22.67 5.58
C ARG A 214 -19.63 -22.72 5.96
N VAL A 215 -20.01 -22.01 7.03
CA VAL A 215 -21.42 -21.90 7.43
C VAL A 215 -22.20 -21.09 6.40
N TYR A 216 -21.65 -19.96 5.92
CA TYR A 216 -22.26 -19.10 4.91
C TYR A 216 -22.58 -19.86 3.62
N MET A 217 -21.59 -20.55 3.04
CA MET A 217 -21.81 -21.39 1.86
C MET A 217 -22.73 -22.57 2.16
N GLY A 218 -22.62 -23.18 3.35
CA GLY A 218 -23.49 -24.29 3.75
C GLY A 218 -24.97 -23.90 3.91
N LEU A 219 -25.26 -22.61 4.11
CA LEU A 219 -26.62 -22.08 4.16
C LEU A 219 -27.20 -21.71 2.78
N GLY A 220 -26.43 -21.86 1.70
CA GLY A 220 -26.86 -21.50 0.34
C GLY A 220 -26.95 -19.99 0.10
N ALA A 221 -26.17 -19.20 0.85
CA ALA A 221 -26.24 -17.74 0.76
C ALA A 221 -25.63 -17.18 -0.55
N ASP A 222 -24.86 -17.98 -1.29
CA ASP A 222 -24.49 -17.75 -2.69
C ASP A 222 -25.72 -17.76 -3.60
N MET A 223 -26.59 -18.78 -3.49
CA MET A 223 -27.80 -18.90 -4.29
C MET A 223 -28.80 -17.75 -4.03
N VAL A 224 -29.00 -17.40 -2.75
CA VAL A 224 -29.90 -16.30 -2.36
C VAL A 224 -29.45 -14.98 -2.97
N LEU A 225 -28.14 -14.77 -3.13
CA LEU A 225 -27.61 -13.54 -3.67
C LEU A 225 -27.71 -13.49 -5.20
N GLU A 226 -27.50 -14.61 -5.89
CA GLU A 226 -27.75 -14.74 -7.33
C GLU A 226 -29.22 -14.39 -7.65
N GLU A 227 -30.17 -14.96 -6.90
CA GLU A 227 -31.60 -14.63 -7.03
C GLU A 227 -31.87 -13.13 -6.79
N LEU A 228 -31.22 -12.51 -5.81
CA LEU A 228 -31.37 -11.08 -5.49
C LEU A 228 -30.82 -10.16 -6.59
N ILE A 229 -29.75 -10.58 -7.27
CA ILE A 229 -29.16 -9.84 -8.40
C ILE A 229 -30.08 -9.93 -9.61
N ASP A 230 -30.59 -11.12 -9.90
CA ASP A 230 -31.51 -11.38 -11.01
C ASP A 230 -32.85 -10.65 -10.82
N ASP A 231 -33.41 -10.68 -9.60
CA ASP A 231 -34.68 -10.01 -9.27
C ASP A 231 -34.61 -8.48 -9.38
N LEU A 232 -33.43 -7.89 -9.13
CA LEU A 232 -33.21 -6.44 -9.18
C LEU A 232 -32.71 -5.94 -10.55
N ASP A 233 -32.50 -6.83 -11.53
CA ASP A 233 -31.93 -6.53 -12.86
C ASP A 233 -30.64 -5.67 -12.77
N LEU A 234 -29.80 -5.97 -11.76
CA LEU A 234 -28.62 -5.17 -11.49
C LEU A 234 -27.53 -5.45 -12.53
N SER A 235 -26.99 -4.39 -13.13
CA SER A 235 -25.80 -4.52 -13.97
C SER A 235 -24.63 -5.07 -13.14
N PRO A 236 -23.80 -6.00 -13.67
CA PRO A 236 -22.64 -6.54 -12.97
C PRO A 236 -21.69 -5.46 -12.42
N TYR A 237 -21.56 -4.32 -13.12
CA TYR A 237 -20.78 -3.17 -12.65
C TYR A 237 -21.38 -2.46 -11.44
N MET A 238 -22.71 -2.46 -11.28
CA MET A 238 -23.37 -1.93 -10.08
C MET A 238 -23.10 -2.82 -8.86
N VAL A 239 -23.08 -4.13 -9.05
CA VAL A 239 -22.71 -5.09 -7.98
C VAL A 239 -21.28 -4.84 -7.52
N ILE A 240 -20.33 -4.70 -8.46
CA ILE A 240 -18.95 -4.33 -8.12
C ILE A 240 -18.89 -2.98 -7.41
N ALA A 241 -19.61 -1.96 -7.89
CA ALA A 241 -19.63 -0.65 -7.25
C ALA A 241 -20.16 -0.73 -5.80
N PHE A 242 -21.17 -1.54 -5.54
CA PHE A 242 -21.69 -1.79 -4.20
C PHE A 242 -20.65 -2.50 -3.32
N MET A 243 -19.96 -3.52 -3.82
CA MET A 243 -18.88 -4.19 -3.10
C MET A 243 -17.73 -3.24 -2.75
N LEU A 244 -17.31 -2.38 -3.68
CA LEU A 244 -16.28 -1.36 -3.44
C LEU A 244 -16.73 -0.32 -2.41
N LEU A 245 -18.01 0.07 -2.43
CA LEU A 245 -18.58 0.94 -1.41
C LEU A 245 -18.57 0.25 -0.04
N CYS A 246 -18.96 -1.03 0.03
CA CYS A 246 -18.87 -1.82 1.26
C CYS A 246 -17.43 -1.88 1.77
N TYR A 247 -16.44 -2.10 0.90
CA TYR A 247 -15.02 -2.07 1.28
C TYR A 247 -14.59 -0.72 1.84
N PHE A 248 -14.99 0.37 1.19
CA PHE A 248 -14.67 1.71 1.66
C PHE A 248 -15.30 1.98 3.04
N VAL A 249 -16.56 1.58 3.24
CA VAL A 249 -17.28 1.75 4.51
C VAL A 249 -16.70 0.85 5.60
N LEU A 250 -16.40 -0.41 5.32
CA LEU A 250 -15.80 -1.31 6.31
C LEU A 250 -14.40 -0.84 6.70
N GLY A 251 -13.58 -0.40 5.74
CA GLY A 251 -12.22 0.09 5.98
C GLY A 251 -12.14 1.38 6.80
N MET A 252 -13.25 2.10 6.94
CA MET A 252 -13.37 3.24 7.85
C MET A 252 -13.40 2.83 9.33
N PHE A 253 -13.74 1.58 9.65
CA PHE A 253 -13.95 1.08 11.02
C PHE A 253 -13.13 -0.16 11.39
N LEU A 254 -12.82 -1.01 10.42
CA LEU A 254 -12.16 -2.29 10.60
C LEU A 254 -10.76 -2.27 9.98
N ASP A 255 -9.90 -3.11 10.56
CA ASP A 255 -8.55 -3.39 10.05
C ASP A 255 -8.60 -4.16 8.72
N ASP A 256 -7.64 -3.92 7.84
CA ASP A 256 -7.52 -4.50 6.49
C ASP A 256 -7.45 -6.03 6.53
N PHE A 257 -6.77 -6.59 7.54
CA PHE A 257 -6.76 -8.03 7.73
C PHE A 257 -8.14 -8.55 8.11
N ALA A 258 -8.85 -7.90 9.03
CA ALA A 258 -10.21 -8.32 9.38
C ALA A 258 -11.15 -8.30 8.16
N ILE A 259 -11.05 -7.27 7.33
CA ILE A 259 -11.88 -7.12 6.13
C ILE A 259 -11.55 -8.19 5.11
N VAL A 260 -10.28 -8.44 4.80
CA VAL A 260 -9.90 -9.44 3.78
C VAL A 260 -10.41 -10.83 4.17
N PHE A 261 -10.31 -11.19 5.45
CA PHE A 261 -10.78 -12.48 5.95
C PHE A 261 -12.30 -12.66 5.89
N ILE A 262 -13.06 -11.60 6.19
CA ILE A 262 -14.54 -11.67 6.14
C ILE A 262 -15.04 -11.66 4.69
N THR A 263 -14.47 -10.77 3.88
CA THR A 263 -15.09 -10.39 2.62
C THR A 263 -14.56 -11.14 1.41
N VAL A 264 -13.31 -11.60 1.39
CA VAL A 264 -12.77 -12.33 0.23
C VAL A 264 -13.51 -13.65 0.00
N PRO A 265 -13.72 -14.51 1.03
CA PRO A 265 -14.48 -15.74 0.84
C PRO A 265 -15.94 -15.52 0.43
N LEU A 266 -16.45 -14.30 0.66
CA LEU A 266 -17.81 -13.90 0.34
C LEU A 266 -17.93 -13.31 -1.06
N PHE A 267 -17.06 -12.35 -1.41
CA PHE A 267 -17.17 -11.55 -2.64
C PHE A 267 -16.49 -12.19 -3.84
N VAL A 268 -15.42 -12.95 -3.65
CA VAL A 268 -14.72 -13.60 -4.79
C VAL A 268 -15.63 -14.56 -5.55
N PRO A 269 -16.39 -15.48 -4.91
CA PRO A 269 -17.30 -16.36 -5.64
C PRO A 269 -18.34 -15.60 -6.47
N ILE A 270 -18.83 -14.46 -5.95
CA ILE A 270 -19.82 -13.62 -6.64
C ILE A 270 -19.17 -12.96 -7.87
N VAL A 271 -17.96 -12.43 -7.71
CA VAL A 271 -17.20 -11.80 -8.81
C VAL A 271 -16.90 -12.82 -9.92
N GLU A 272 -16.55 -14.05 -9.55
CA GLU A 272 -16.37 -15.16 -10.49
C GLU A 272 -17.69 -15.50 -11.22
N GLY A 273 -18.81 -15.59 -10.49
CA GLY A 273 -20.14 -15.84 -11.06
C GLY A 273 -20.60 -14.77 -12.05
N LEU A 274 -20.21 -13.51 -11.82
CA LEU A 274 -20.45 -12.39 -12.73
C LEU A 274 -19.51 -12.38 -13.95
N GLY A 275 -18.55 -13.29 -14.03
CA GLY A 275 -17.59 -13.40 -15.14
C GLY A 275 -16.46 -12.37 -15.10
N PHE A 276 -16.20 -11.73 -13.96
CA PHE A 276 -15.10 -10.80 -13.80
C PHE A 276 -13.80 -11.50 -13.37
N ASN A 277 -12.67 -10.91 -13.77
CA ASN A 277 -11.36 -11.39 -13.35
C ASN A 277 -11.11 -11.06 -11.86
N THR A 278 -10.84 -12.09 -11.07
CA THR A 278 -10.57 -12.03 -9.62
C THR A 278 -9.30 -11.26 -9.26
N ILE A 279 -8.26 -11.31 -10.10
CA ILE A 279 -7.01 -10.56 -9.91
C ILE A 279 -7.25 -9.06 -10.08
N TRP A 280 -8.05 -8.67 -11.09
CA TRP A 280 -8.48 -7.28 -11.24
C TRP A 280 -9.29 -6.82 -10.03
N PHE A 281 -10.26 -7.62 -9.58
CA PHE A 281 -11.06 -7.30 -8.40
C PHE A 281 -10.20 -7.19 -7.12
N ALA A 282 -9.18 -8.03 -6.99
CA ALA A 282 -8.21 -7.93 -5.90
C ALA A 282 -7.49 -6.57 -5.91
N VAL A 283 -7.04 -6.10 -7.08
CA VAL A 283 -6.40 -4.77 -7.18
C VAL A 283 -7.38 -3.66 -6.76
N LEU A 284 -8.65 -3.75 -7.15
CA LEU A 284 -9.67 -2.79 -6.72
C LEU A 284 -9.89 -2.82 -5.20
N PHE A 285 -9.93 -4.01 -4.60
CA PHE A 285 -9.97 -4.19 -3.16
C PHE A 285 -8.79 -3.50 -2.48
N ILE A 286 -7.56 -3.74 -2.94
CA ILE A 286 -6.35 -3.14 -2.37
C ILE A 286 -6.37 -1.60 -2.47
N ILE A 287 -6.77 -1.03 -3.61
CA ILE A 287 -6.89 0.43 -3.77
C ILE A 287 -7.99 1.00 -2.85
N SER A 288 -9.10 0.26 -2.69
CA SER A 288 -10.19 0.64 -1.78
C SER A 288 -9.73 0.64 -0.32
N MET A 289 -8.95 -0.36 0.10
CA MET A 289 -8.35 -0.42 1.44
C MET A 289 -7.39 0.75 1.68
N GLN A 290 -6.53 1.09 0.72
CA GLN A 290 -5.67 2.28 0.84
C GLN A 290 -6.47 3.57 1.05
N SER A 291 -7.57 3.72 0.30
CA SER A 291 -8.46 4.89 0.40
C SER A 291 -9.12 4.96 1.77
N ALA A 292 -9.65 3.84 2.24
CA ALA A 292 -10.31 3.75 3.54
C ALA A 292 -9.35 3.99 4.70
N TYR A 293 -8.09 3.52 4.59
CA TYR A 293 -7.03 3.75 5.59
C TYR A 293 -6.64 5.22 5.75
N LEU A 294 -6.99 6.05 4.76
CA LEU A 294 -6.81 7.50 4.80
C LEU A 294 -8.09 8.25 5.18
N THR A 295 -9.24 7.56 5.28
CA THR A 295 -10.55 8.20 5.47
C THR A 295 -11.00 8.13 6.94
N PRO A 296 -11.39 9.25 7.57
CA PRO A 296 -12.02 9.25 8.89
C PRO A 296 -13.32 8.41 8.90
N PRO A 297 -13.71 7.77 10.02
CA PRO A 297 -13.49 8.17 11.40
C PRO A 297 -12.24 7.58 12.06
N PHE A 298 -11.80 6.38 11.67
CA PHE A 298 -10.52 5.84 12.14
C PHE A 298 -9.37 6.25 11.23
N GLY A 299 -9.33 5.73 10.00
CA GLY A 299 -8.23 5.94 9.06
C GLY A 299 -6.87 5.68 9.71
N TYR A 300 -6.49 4.41 9.86
CA TYR A 300 -5.31 3.98 10.64
C TYR A 300 -4.02 4.73 10.29
N ASN A 301 -3.80 5.11 9.03
CA ASN A 301 -2.63 5.89 8.62
C ASN A 301 -2.57 7.28 9.28
N LEU A 302 -3.71 7.87 9.62
CA LEU A 302 -3.79 9.14 10.31
C LEU A 302 -3.31 9.00 11.75
N PHE A 303 -3.65 7.90 12.42
CA PHE A 303 -3.13 7.61 13.76
C PHE A 303 -1.65 7.23 13.75
N TYR A 304 -1.21 6.47 12.75
CA TYR A 304 0.21 6.18 12.56
C TYR A 304 1.03 7.44 12.29
N MET A 305 0.49 8.37 11.50
CA MET A 305 1.13 9.66 11.31
C MET A 305 1.09 10.50 12.59
N ARG A 306 -0.02 10.47 13.33
CA ARG A 306 -0.18 11.21 14.59
C ARG A 306 0.78 10.73 15.68
N SER A 307 1.13 9.45 15.72
CA SER A 307 2.04 8.88 16.73
C SER A 307 3.47 9.38 16.59
N VAL A 308 3.87 9.80 15.38
CA VAL A 308 5.22 10.31 15.06
C VAL A 308 5.27 11.81 14.76
N ALA A 309 4.11 12.43 14.54
CA ALA A 309 4.03 13.85 14.26
C ALA A 309 4.28 14.69 15.54
N PRO A 310 4.95 15.84 15.41
CA PRO A 310 5.24 16.70 16.55
C PRO A 310 3.94 17.36 17.06
N PRO A 311 3.92 17.87 18.31
CA PRO A 311 2.70 18.31 18.99
C PRO A 311 1.91 19.38 18.24
N GLU A 312 2.55 20.14 17.36
CA GLU A 312 1.93 21.22 16.58
C GLU A 312 1.12 20.72 15.38
N VAL A 313 1.12 19.41 15.10
CA VAL A 313 0.28 18.77 14.08
C VAL A 313 -0.89 18.09 14.78
N THR A 314 -2.08 18.67 14.64
CA THR A 314 -3.29 18.11 15.24
C THR A 314 -3.87 16.99 14.38
N ILE A 315 -4.68 16.12 14.96
CA ILE A 315 -5.41 15.09 14.19
C ILE A 315 -6.32 15.72 13.12
N TYR A 316 -6.88 16.89 13.41
CA TYR A 316 -7.71 17.64 12.48
C TYR A 316 -6.91 18.17 11.27
N ASP A 317 -5.64 18.54 11.47
CA ASP A 317 -4.74 18.88 10.37
C ASP A 317 -4.48 17.66 9.48
N LEU A 318 -4.32 16.47 10.07
CA LEU A 318 -4.17 15.22 9.34
C LEU A 318 -5.43 14.87 8.55
N TYR A 319 -6.61 15.08 9.12
CA TYR A 319 -7.89 14.83 8.45
C TYR A 319 -8.00 15.70 7.19
N LYS A 320 -7.71 16.99 7.32
CA LYS A 320 -7.68 17.92 6.18
C LYS A 320 -6.59 17.59 5.17
N ALA A 321 -5.43 17.12 5.64
CA ALA A 321 -4.32 16.72 4.79
C ALA A 321 -4.63 15.48 3.94
N ALA A 322 -5.43 14.55 4.46
CA ALA A 322 -5.77 13.30 3.77
C ALA A 322 -6.77 13.50 2.63
N ILE A 323 -7.74 14.42 2.76
CA ILE A 323 -8.80 14.69 1.76
C ILE A 323 -8.30 14.73 0.31
N PRO A 324 -7.31 15.58 -0.07
CA PRO A 324 -6.88 15.62 -1.46
C PRO A 324 -6.33 14.27 -1.94
N PHE A 325 -5.63 13.53 -1.09
CA PHE A 325 -5.07 12.23 -1.46
C PHE A 325 -6.13 11.13 -1.54
N ILE A 326 -7.19 11.19 -0.71
CA ILE A 326 -8.36 10.31 -0.85
C ILE A 326 -9.02 10.54 -2.21
N ILE A 327 -9.19 11.81 -2.62
CA ILE A 327 -9.75 12.12 -3.95
C ILE A 327 -8.88 11.53 -5.05
N LEU A 328 -7.55 11.65 -4.95
CA LEU A 328 -6.63 11.07 -5.93
C LEU A 328 -6.69 9.53 -5.94
N GLN A 329 -6.85 8.89 -4.78
CA GLN A 329 -7.05 7.44 -4.68
C GLN A 329 -8.36 7.00 -5.36
N VAL A 330 -9.47 7.72 -5.12
CA VAL A 330 -10.76 7.44 -5.76
C VAL A 330 -10.68 7.64 -7.27
N ILE A 331 -9.95 8.66 -7.74
CA ILE A 331 -9.67 8.84 -9.18
C ILE A 331 -8.86 7.65 -9.71
N GLY A 332 -7.81 7.22 -9.01
CA GLY A 332 -7.02 6.06 -9.39
C GLY A 332 -7.86 4.78 -9.43
N LEU A 333 -8.75 4.57 -8.46
CA LEU A 333 -9.70 3.46 -8.43
C LEU A 333 -10.62 3.50 -9.65
N ALA A 334 -11.23 4.65 -9.93
CA ALA A 334 -12.10 4.84 -11.09
C ALA A 334 -11.37 4.56 -12.42
N LEU A 335 -10.09 4.95 -12.52
CA LEU A 335 -9.26 4.64 -13.69
C LEU A 335 -9.02 3.13 -13.84
N VAL A 336 -8.76 2.38 -12.77
CA VAL A 336 -8.59 0.92 -12.85
C VAL A 336 -9.92 0.21 -13.15
N VAL A 337 -11.04 0.75 -12.68
CA VAL A 337 -12.38 0.25 -13.05
C VAL A 337 -12.66 0.47 -14.53
N ALA A 338 -12.38 1.68 -15.05
CA ALA A 338 -12.61 2.03 -16.45
C ALA A 338 -11.61 1.34 -17.40
N PHE A 339 -10.38 1.10 -16.95
CA PHE A 339 -9.29 0.50 -17.73
C PHE A 339 -8.67 -0.68 -16.95
N PRO A 340 -9.32 -1.86 -16.94
CA PRO A 340 -8.82 -3.06 -16.24
C PRO A 340 -7.40 -3.47 -16.63
N GLN A 341 -6.99 -3.15 -17.86
CA GLN A 341 -5.66 -3.41 -18.40
C GLN A 341 -4.53 -2.72 -17.61
N ILE A 342 -4.81 -1.66 -16.84
CA ILE A 342 -3.81 -1.09 -15.92
C ILE A 342 -3.35 -2.13 -14.90
N ALA A 343 -4.25 -3.00 -14.44
CA ALA A 343 -3.96 -4.09 -13.52
C ALA A 343 -3.56 -5.38 -14.27
N LEU A 344 -4.21 -5.69 -15.39
CA LEU A 344 -4.10 -7.00 -16.04
C LEU A 344 -2.96 -7.11 -17.07
N TRP A 345 -2.49 -6.01 -17.64
CA TRP A 345 -1.49 -6.05 -18.72
C TRP A 345 -0.17 -6.72 -18.32
N LEU A 346 0.39 -6.35 -17.16
CA LEU A 346 1.66 -6.90 -16.70
C LEU A 346 1.58 -8.39 -16.36
N PRO A 347 0.58 -8.87 -15.58
CA PRO A 347 0.46 -10.30 -15.33
C PRO A 347 0.12 -11.08 -16.62
N GLU A 348 -0.69 -10.54 -17.54
CA GLU A 348 -0.94 -11.18 -18.85
C GLU A 348 0.35 -11.30 -19.68
N PHE A 349 1.20 -10.28 -19.66
CA PHE A 349 2.48 -10.30 -20.36
C PHE A 349 3.45 -11.34 -19.81
N ILE A 350 3.47 -11.55 -18.49
CA ILE A 350 4.40 -12.48 -17.82
C ILE A 350 3.88 -13.93 -17.88
N TYR A 351 2.58 -14.14 -17.68
CA TYR A 351 1.99 -15.46 -17.45
C TYR A 351 1.06 -15.94 -18.58
N GLY A 352 0.74 -15.11 -19.56
CA GLY A 352 -0.27 -15.40 -20.58
C GLY A 352 -1.68 -14.96 -20.18
N PRO A 353 -2.70 -15.23 -21.02
CA PRO A 353 -4.07 -14.78 -20.79
C PRO A 353 -4.61 -15.24 -19.43
N LEU A 354 -5.32 -14.35 -18.73
CA LEU A 354 -5.80 -14.53 -17.36
C LEU A 354 -7.27 -14.91 -17.27
#